data_AF-A0A2C9LHY1-F1
#
_entry.id   AF-A0A2C9LHY1-F1
#
_cell.length_a   1.000
_cell.length_b   1.000
_cell.length_c   1.000
_cell.angle_alpha   90.00
_cell.angle_beta   90.00
_cell.angle_gamma   90.00
#
_symmetry.space_group_name_H-M   'P 1'
#
loop_
_entity.id
_entity.type
_entity.pdbx_description
1 polymer ?
#
loop_
_entity_poly.entity_id
_entity_poly.type
_entity_poly.pdbx_seq_one_letter_code
_entity_poly.pdbx_strand_id
1 'polypeptide(L)'
;MLRRHQMLLNANHEFLVNEIPMEETLKAIRGKHILTWHDFDQLKTLRHQGRKALARYFLAVLPHRGQRAFQAFLESLQEANAQHLVELLLQQAGVMNMEDLFNQQSPEPGMAPKPKTPTDSPLPPGPDPHEYAVRLVRNAKYIRRFVDPADISPILTQNKIITPREADI
;
A
#
# COMPACT_ATOMS: atom_id res chain seq x y z
N MET A 1 -19.55 -2.51 -3.31
CA MET A 1 -18.37 -2.56 -2.42
C MET A 1 -18.55 -1.48 -1.35
N LEU A 2 -18.14 -1.68 -0.10
CA LEU A 2 -18.25 -0.63 0.94
C LEU A 2 -17.37 0.58 0.60
N ARG A 3 -17.80 1.81 0.94
CA ARG A 3 -17.02 3.05 0.68
C ARG A 3 -15.60 2.95 1.24
N ARG A 4 -15.44 2.40 2.45
CA ARG A 4 -14.12 2.17 3.06
C ARG A 4 -13.20 1.32 2.18
N HIS A 5 -13.70 0.23 1.59
CA HIS A 5 -12.87 -0.61 0.73
C HIS A 5 -12.52 0.11 -0.59
N GLN A 6 -13.42 0.96 -1.09
CA GLN A 6 -13.13 1.78 -2.28
C GLN A 6 -12.04 2.81 -1.99
N MET A 7 -12.10 3.48 -0.84
CA MET A 7 -11.04 4.41 -0.42
C MET A 7 -9.71 3.70 -0.25
N LEU A 8 -9.71 2.50 0.33
CA LEU A 8 -8.52 1.69 0.50
C LEU A 8 -7.92 1.23 -0.84
N LEU A 9 -8.74 0.77 -1.78
CA LEU A 9 -8.28 0.45 -3.13
C LEU A 9 -7.74 1.70 -3.85
N ASN A 10 -8.36 2.86 -3.64
CA ASN A 10 -7.94 4.11 -4.27
C ASN A 10 -6.62 4.63 -3.68
N ALA A 11 -6.46 4.55 -2.36
CA ALA A 11 -5.23 4.92 -1.65
C ALA A 11 -4.03 4.06 -2.11
N ASN A 12 -4.28 2.76 -2.34
CA ASN A 12 -3.26 1.83 -2.80
C ASN A 12 -3.28 1.61 -4.32
N HIS A 13 -4.01 2.43 -5.08
CA HIS A 13 -4.27 2.17 -6.50
C HIS A 13 -2.99 2.04 -7.33
N GLU A 14 -2.02 2.94 -7.14
CA GLU A 14 -0.75 2.86 -7.88
C GLU A 14 0.06 1.61 -7.55
N PHE A 15 0.04 1.18 -6.28
CA PHE A 15 0.76 -0.01 -5.84
C PHE A 15 0.11 -1.28 -6.41
N LEU A 16 -1.20 -1.39 -6.25
CA LEU A 16 -2.00 -2.51 -6.77
C LEU A 16 -1.88 -2.63 -8.30
N VAL A 17 -1.88 -1.54 -9.04
CA VAL A 17 -1.74 -1.57 -10.50
C VAL A 17 -0.39 -2.15 -10.95
N ASN A 18 0.67 -2.00 -10.15
CA ASN A 18 2.00 -2.51 -10.49
C ASN A 18 2.21 -3.95 -10.02
N GLU A 19 1.70 -4.31 -8.86
CA GLU A 19 1.96 -5.60 -8.22
C GLU A 19 0.90 -6.67 -8.51
N ILE A 20 -0.31 -6.32 -8.97
CA ILE A 20 -1.35 -7.33 -9.20
C ILE A 20 -0.97 -8.28 -10.35
N PRO A 21 -0.93 -9.61 -10.12
CA PRO A 21 -0.78 -10.61 -11.18
C PRO A 21 -2.11 -10.75 -11.94
N MET A 22 -2.34 -9.87 -12.91
CA MET A 22 -3.60 -9.77 -13.63
C MET A 22 -4.01 -11.06 -14.37
N GLU A 23 -3.08 -11.82 -14.93
CA GLU A 23 -3.42 -13.04 -15.68
C GLU A 23 -4.01 -14.13 -14.77
N GLU A 24 -3.36 -14.41 -13.65
CA GLU A 24 -3.85 -15.38 -12.67
C GLU A 24 -5.09 -14.87 -11.94
N THR A 25 -5.12 -13.58 -11.59
CA THR A 25 -6.28 -12.96 -10.96
C THR A 25 -7.51 -13.02 -11.86
N LEU A 26 -7.37 -12.76 -13.17
CA LEU A 26 -8.48 -12.86 -14.13
C LEU A 26 -8.97 -14.31 -14.31
N LYS A 27 -8.06 -15.28 -14.27
CA LYS A 27 -8.39 -16.71 -14.32
C LYS A 27 -9.21 -17.13 -13.10
N ALA A 28 -8.78 -16.72 -11.91
CA ALA A 28 -9.51 -16.96 -10.65
C ALA A 28 -10.89 -16.26 -10.65
N ILE A 29 -10.95 -15.00 -11.08
CA ILE A 29 -12.20 -14.22 -11.10
C ILE A 29 -13.22 -14.76 -12.10
N ARG A 30 -12.76 -15.36 -13.20
CA ARG A 30 -13.66 -16.01 -14.17
C ARG A 30 -14.53 -17.08 -13.50
N GLY A 31 -14.00 -17.78 -12.49
CA GLY A 31 -14.75 -18.77 -11.71
C GLY A 31 -15.74 -18.15 -10.71
N LYS A 32 -15.57 -16.88 -10.33
CA LYS A 32 -16.35 -16.23 -9.25
C LYS A 32 -17.51 -15.36 -9.72
N HIS A 33 -17.70 -15.22 -11.04
CA HIS A 33 -18.79 -14.45 -11.67
C HIS A 33 -18.93 -12.99 -11.17
N ILE A 34 -17.86 -12.37 -10.66
CA ILE A 34 -17.86 -10.98 -10.18
C ILE A 34 -17.90 -10.00 -11.36
N LEU A 35 -17.22 -10.36 -12.45
CA LEU A 35 -17.16 -9.61 -13.69
C LEU A 35 -18.15 -10.18 -14.70
N THR A 36 -18.83 -9.29 -15.41
CA THR A 36 -19.74 -9.67 -16.51
C THR A 36 -18.93 -10.09 -17.74
N TRP A 37 -19.54 -10.86 -18.63
CA TRP A 37 -18.90 -11.27 -19.88
C TRP A 37 -18.40 -10.08 -20.71
N HIS A 38 -19.14 -8.97 -20.68
CA HIS A 38 -18.73 -7.71 -21.32
C HIS A 38 -17.45 -7.12 -20.72
N ASP A 39 -17.24 -7.20 -19.41
CA ASP A 39 -15.99 -6.73 -18.81
C ASP A 39 -14.82 -7.60 -19.24
N PHE A 40 -15.02 -8.91 -19.32
CA PHE A 40 -14.00 -9.83 -19.82
C PHE A 40 -13.62 -9.53 -21.27
N ASP A 41 -14.60 -9.16 -22.09
CA ASP A 41 -14.37 -8.76 -23.47
C ASP A 41 -13.57 -7.45 -23.55
N GLN A 42 -13.93 -6.45 -22.74
CA GLN A 42 -13.17 -5.20 -22.60
C GLN A 42 -11.73 -5.46 -22.09
N LEU A 43 -11.58 -6.31 -21.07
CA LEU A 43 -10.29 -6.74 -20.53
C LEU A 43 -9.44 -7.47 -21.59
N LYS A 44 -10.03 -8.27 -22.48
CA LYS A 44 -9.30 -8.87 -23.60
C LYS A 44 -8.80 -7.82 -24.57
N THR A 45 -9.63 -6.84 -24.92
CA THR A 45 -9.26 -5.74 -25.82
C THR A 45 -8.15 -4.87 -25.22
N LEU A 46 -8.21 -4.62 -23.91
CA LEU A 46 -7.21 -3.87 -23.16
C LEU A 46 -5.90 -4.64 -22.95
N ARG A 47 -5.84 -5.94 -23.27
CA ARG A 47 -4.62 -6.75 -23.10
C ARG A 47 -3.45 -6.21 -23.93
N HIS A 48 -3.76 -5.57 -25.07
CA HIS A 48 -2.79 -4.91 -25.93
C HIS A 48 -2.19 -3.62 -25.34
N GLN A 49 -2.86 -2.99 -24.36
CA GLN A 49 -2.40 -1.77 -23.70
C GLN A 49 -1.44 -2.04 -22.52
N GLY A 50 -1.18 -3.31 -22.22
CA GLY A 50 -0.26 -3.74 -21.17
C GLY A 50 -0.92 -3.99 -19.82
N ARG A 51 -0.19 -4.70 -18.95
CA ARG A 51 -0.70 -5.20 -17.65
C ARG A 51 -1.25 -4.11 -16.75
N LYS A 52 -0.63 -2.92 -16.76
CA LYS A 52 -1.07 -1.78 -15.94
C LYS A 52 -2.44 -1.24 -16.35
N ALA A 53 -2.74 -1.22 -17.65
CA ALA A 53 -4.04 -0.76 -18.15
C ALA A 53 -5.15 -1.73 -17.73
N LEU A 54 -4.87 -3.04 -17.80
CA LEU A 54 -5.78 -4.08 -17.29
C LEU A 54 -6.07 -3.90 -15.81
N ALA A 55 -5.03 -3.72 -14.99
CA ALA A 55 -5.19 -3.57 -13.55
C ALA A 55 -5.98 -2.32 -13.18
N ARG A 56 -5.73 -1.18 -13.85
CA ARG A 56 -6.51 0.06 -13.65
C ARG A 56 -7.98 -0.12 -13.98
N TYR A 57 -8.27 -0.69 -15.15
CA TYR A 57 -9.65 -0.94 -15.56
C TYR A 57 -10.35 -1.88 -14.57
N PHE A 58 -9.67 -2.97 -14.20
CA PHE A 58 -10.20 -3.95 -13.27
C PHE A 58 -10.49 -3.35 -11.89
N LEU A 59 -9.57 -2.56 -11.34
CA LEU A 59 -9.77 -1.82 -10.07
C LEU A 59 -10.88 -0.78 -10.17
N ALA A 60 -11.11 -0.17 -11.33
CA ALA A 60 -12.21 0.77 -11.55
C ALA A 60 -13.58 0.08 -11.62
N VAL A 61 -13.64 -1.15 -12.16
CA VAL A 61 -14.88 -1.91 -12.29
C VAL A 61 -15.29 -2.55 -10.95
N LEU A 62 -14.33 -3.00 -10.13
CA LEU A 62 -14.55 -3.65 -8.84
C LEU A 62 -15.55 -2.94 -7.90
N PRO A 63 -15.46 -1.61 -7.66
CA PRO A 63 -16.39 -0.86 -6.82
C PRO A 63 -17.87 -1.01 -7.21
N HIS A 64 -18.13 -1.10 -8.52
CA HIS A 64 -19.46 -1.10 -9.12
C HIS A 64 -20.18 -2.46 -9.01
N ARG A 65 -19.46 -3.54 -8.65
CA ARG A 65 -19.97 -4.92 -8.63
C ARG A 65 -20.60 -5.38 -7.31
N GLY A 66 -20.78 -4.47 -6.34
CA GLY A 66 -21.49 -4.77 -5.09
C GLY A 66 -20.60 -5.22 -3.93
N GLN A 67 -21.19 -5.46 -2.76
CA GLN A 67 -20.45 -5.60 -1.49
C GLN A 67 -19.55 -6.85 -1.44
N ARG A 68 -19.94 -7.93 -2.14
CA ARG A 68 -19.21 -9.20 -2.22
C ARG A 68 -17.99 -9.15 -3.16
N ALA A 69 -17.88 -8.12 -4.00
CA ALA A 69 -16.78 -7.97 -4.95
C ALA A 69 -15.42 -7.86 -4.27
N PHE A 70 -15.34 -7.24 -3.09
CA PHE A 70 -14.10 -7.11 -2.34
C PHE A 70 -13.59 -8.45 -1.79
N GLN A 71 -14.48 -9.23 -1.15
CA GLN A 71 -14.11 -10.54 -0.62
C GLN A 71 -13.68 -11.48 -1.75
N ALA A 72 -14.47 -11.52 -2.82
CA ALA A 72 -14.16 -12.39 -3.94
C ALA A 72 -12.88 -11.94 -4.69
N PHE A 73 -12.56 -10.63 -4.69
CA PHE A 73 -11.26 -10.13 -5.14
C PHE A 73 -10.09 -10.59 -4.26
N LEU A 74 -10.22 -10.50 -2.93
CA LEU A 74 -9.17 -10.97 -2.02
C LEU A 74 -8.91 -12.47 -2.18
N GLU A 75 -9.96 -13.27 -2.26
CA GLU A 75 -9.80 -14.71 -2.49
C GLU A 75 -9.18 -14.99 -3.86
N SER A 76 -9.49 -14.19 -4.90
CA SER A 76 -8.84 -14.33 -6.21
C SER A 76 -7.36 -13.94 -6.19
N LEU A 77 -6.97 -12.95 -5.39
CA LEU A 77 -5.56 -12.63 -5.16
C LEU A 77 -4.85 -13.76 -4.40
N GLN A 78 -5.52 -14.38 -3.43
CA GLN A 78 -4.99 -15.54 -2.71
C GLN A 78 -4.78 -16.74 -3.64
N GLU A 79 -5.74 -17.03 -4.52
CA GLU A 79 -5.61 -18.06 -5.57
C GLU A 79 -4.50 -17.73 -6.57
N ALA A 80 -4.27 -16.44 -6.85
CA ALA A 80 -3.18 -15.96 -7.69
C ALA A 80 -1.81 -15.92 -6.96
N ASN A 81 -1.71 -16.50 -5.76
CA ASN A 81 -0.51 -16.53 -4.92
C ASN A 81 0.01 -15.13 -4.50
N ALA A 82 -0.87 -14.12 -4.51
CA ALA A 82 -0.58 -12.76 -4.08
C ALA A 82 -1.04 -12.51 -2.63
N GLN A 83 -0.65 -13.40 -1.71
CA GLN A 83 -1.03 -13.33 -0.29
C GLN A 83 -0.55 -12.03 0.38
N HIS A 84 0.63 -11.53 0.00
CA HIS A 84 1.16 -10.26 0.48
C HIS A 84 0.23 -9.07 0.18
N LEU A 85 -0.45 -9.06 -0.97
CA LEU A 85 -1.43 -8.01 -1.29
C LEU A 85 -2.70 -8.17 -0.45
N VAL A 86 -3.15 -9.40 -0.24
CA VAL A 86 -4.31 -9.70 0.59
C VAL A 86 -4.07 -9.26 2.04
N GLU A 87 -2.90 -9.59 2.59
CA GLU A 87 -2.49 -9.23 3.93
C GLU A 87 -2.38 -7.72 4.10
N LEU A 88 -1.75 -7.02 3.15
CA LEU A 88 -1.68 -5.55 3.15
C LEU A 88 -3.07 -4.90 3.13
N LEU A 89 -3.94 -5.36 2.23
CA LEU A 89 -5.31 -4.84 2.10
C LEU A 89 -6.16 -5.14 3.34
N LEU A 90 -5.99 -6.32 3.95
CA LEU A 90 -6.72 -6.73 5.15
C LEU A 90 -6.24 -5.96 6.38
N GLN A 91 -4.93 -5.77 6.51
CA GLN A 91 -4.32 -4.98 7.57
C GLN A 91 -4.82 -3.54 7.51
N GLN A 92 -4.76 -2.89 6.34
CA GLN A 92 -5.29 -1.53 6.17
C GLN A 92 -6.81 -1.46 6.35
N ALA A 93 -7.56 -2.50 5.97
CA ALA A 93 -9.00 -2.54 6.18
C ALA A 93 -9.35 -2.66 7.68
N GLY A 94 -8.48 -3.28 8.47
CA GLY A 94 -8.55 -3.31 9.93
C GLY A 94 -8.18 -1.98 10.58
N VAL A 95 -7.16 -1.27 10.07
CA VAL A 95 -6.72 0.04 10.62
C VAL A 95 -7.77 1.13 10.42
N MET A 96 -8.51 1.11 9.30
CA MET A 96 -9.61 2.07 9.07
C MET A 96 -10.76 1.95 10.08
N ASN A 97 -10.89 0.84 10.84
CA ASN A 97 -11.85 0.77 11.94
C ASN A 97 -11.43 1.64 13.15
N MET A 98 -10.15 1.98 13.28
CA MET A 98 -9.63 2.78 14.41
C MET A 98 -9.61 4.28 14.10
N GLU A 99 -9.42 4.66 12.82
CA GLU A 99 -9.40 6.06 12.39
C GLU A 99 -10.80 6.71 12.35
N ASP A 100 -11.86 5.93 12.08
CA ASP A 100 -13.26 6.42 12.16
C ASP A 100 -13.69 6.77 13.60
N LEU A 101 -12.99 6.26 14.64
CA LEU A 101 -13.22 6.64 16.04
C LEU A 101 -12.57 7.99 16.41
N PHE A 102 -11.57 8.44 15.66
CA PHE A 102 -10.85 9.69 15.97
C PHE A 102 -11.41 10.93 15.25
N ASN A 103 -12.37 10.79 14.34
CA ASN A 103 -12.87 11.90 13.53
C ASN A 103 -14.29 12.40 13.92
N GLN A 104 -14.79 12.03 15.10
CA GLN A 104 -16.03 12.55 15.70
C GLN A 104 -15.80 13.16 17.09
N GLN A 105 -14.90 14.13 17.21
CA GLN A 105 -14.93 15.06 18.35
C GLN A 105 -14.78 16.50 17.86
N SER A 106 -15.93 17.15 17.68
CA SER A 106 -16.08 18.60 17.73
C SER A 106 -15.58 19.14 19.08
N PRO A 107 -15.16 20.41 19.15
CA PRO A 107 -14.37 20.94 20.25
C PRO A 107 -15.27 21.38 21.40
N GLU A 108 -14.90 21.04 22.64
CA GLU A 108 -15.44 21.70 23.84
C GLU A 108 -14.29 22.23 24.70
N PRO A 109 -14.44 23.45 25.25
CA PRO A 109 -13.36 24.24 25.83
C PRO A 109 -13.21 23.98 27.32
N GLY A 110 -11.97 24.09 27.79
CA GLY A 110 -11.69 24.32 29.20
C GLY A 110 -11.60 23.05 30.03
N MET A 111 -10.37 22.63 30.29
CA MET A 111 -9.87 22.41 31.65
C MET A 111 -8.42 21.97 31.54
N ALA A 112 -7.53 22.80 32.07
CA ALA A 112 -6.13 22.44 32.25
C ALA A 112 -6.02 21.15 33.09
N PRO A 113 -5.05 20.27 32.80
CA PRO A 113 -4.46 19.48 33.85
C PRO A 113 -2.93 19.63 33.91
N LYS A 114 -2.51 19.67 35.16
CA LYS A 114 -1.18 19.76 35.78
C LYS A 114 -0.07 18.90 35.11
N PRO A 115 1.21 19.30 35.26
CA PRO A 115 2.34 18.53 34.79
C PRO A 115 2.54 17.31 35.69
N LYS A 116 2.64 16.12 35.09
CA LYS A 116 3.22 14.94 35.74
C LYS A 116 4.46 14.53 34.96
N THR A 117 5.58 14.59 35.66
CA THR A 117 6.92 14.18 35.27
C THR A 117 7.01 12.66 35.03
N PRO A 118 8.13 12.20 34.43
CA PRO A 118 8.18 11.17 33.40
C PRO A 118 8.51 9.80 33.99
N THR A 119 7.86 8.75 33.50
CA THR A 119 8.35 7.36 33.41
C THR A 119 7.14 6.53 33.00
N ASP A 120 7.31 5.67 32.01
CA ASP A 120 6.29 4.79 31.42
C ASP A 120 5.34 5.42 30.39
N SER A 121 5.92 6.01 29.34
CA SER A 121 5.27 6.02 28.03
C SER A 121 5.89 4.91 27.19
N PRO A 122 5.11 3.95 26.64
CA PRO A 122 5.64 3.04 25.65
C PRO A 122 6.14 3.88 24.48
N LEU A 123 7.36 3.60 24.02
CA LEU A 123 7.92 4.25 22.84
C LEU A 123 6.87 4.19 21.70
N PRO A 124 6.63 5.30 20.98
CA PRO A 124 5.78 5.25 19.81
C PRO A 124 6.32 4.13 18.89
N PRO A 125 5.45 3.35 18.24
CA PRO A 125 5.91 2.35 17.29
C PRO A 125 6.85 3.06 16.32
N GLY A 126 8.10 2.61 16.29
CA GLY A 126 9.11 3.20 15.42
C GLY A 126 8.54 3.25 13.99
N PRO A 127 8.82 4.32 13.22
CA PRO A 127 8.33 4.43 11.86
C PRO A 127 8.64 3.14 11.10
N ASP A 128 7.62 2.58 10.44
CA ASP A 128 7.72 1.28 9.78
C ASP A 128 8.93 1.29 8.82
N PRO A 129 9.85 0.32 8.92
CA PRO A 129 11.06 0.29 8.09
C PRO A 129 10.73 0.29 6.59
N HIS A 130 9.58 -0.26 6.17
CA HIS A 130 9.12 -0.16 4.79
C HIS A 130 8.68 1.25 4.42
N GLU A 131 7.96 1.94 5.31
CA GLU A 131 7.55 3.32 5.07
C GLU A 131 8.77 4.24 4.92
N TYR A 132 9.80 4.02 5.76
CA TYR A 132 11.05 4.76 5.67
C TYR A 132 11.79 4.49 4.36
N ALA A 133 11.85 3.22 3.93
CA ALA A 133 12.44 2.86 2.64
C ALA A 133 11.70 3.52 1.45
N VAL A 134 10.36 3.50 1.47
CA VAL A 134 9.54 4.15 0.44
C VAL A 134 9.76 5.67 0.43
N ARG A 135 9.86 6.30 1.59
CA ARG A 135 10.17 7.73 1.71
C ARG A 135 11.56 8.08 1.18
N LEU A 136 12.57 7.24 1.43
CA LEU A 136 13.92 7.44 0.89
C LEU A 136 13.92 7.35 -0.64
N VAL A 137 13.25 6.34 -1.21
CA VAL A 137 13.12 6.17 -2.67
C VAL A 137 12.45 7.38 -3.31
N ARG A 138 11.35 7.87 -2.72
CA ARG A 138 10.61 9.05 -3.22
C ARG A 138 11.46 10.34 -3.16
N ASN A 139 12.41 10.41 -2.23
CA ASN A 139 13.29 11.56 -2.03
C ASN A 139 14.71 11.37 -2.60
N ALA A 140 14.99 10.30 -3.34
CA ALA A 140 16.32 10.00 -3.88
C ALA A 140 16.93 11.16 -4.70
N LYS A 141 16.09 11.93 -5.40
CA LYS A 141 16.52 13.13 -6.15
C LYS A 141 17.06 14.26 -5.28
N TYR A 142 16.55 14.39 -4.06
CA TYR A 142 17.01 15.38 -3.09
C TYR A 142 18.24 14.86 -2.35
N ILE A 143 18.26 13.57 -2.00
CA ILE A 143 19.42 12.93 -1.35
C ILE A 143 20.66 13.10 -2.21
N ARG A 144 20.59 12.82 -3.52
CA ARG A 144 21.72 13.03 -4.46
C ARG A 144 22.16 14.48 -4.62
N ARG A 145 21.32 15.46 -4.24
CA ARG A 145 21.62 16.89 -4.39
C ARG A 145 22.22 17.50 -3.12
N PHE A 146 21.96 16.91 -1.97
CA PHE A 146 22.34 17.44 -0.67
C PHE A 146 23.31 16.55 0.11
N VAL A 147 23.55 15.33 -0.36
CA VAL A 147 24.43 14.37 0.28
C VAL A 147 25.51 13.97 -0.70
N ASP A 148 26.75 14.35 -0.38
CA ASP A 148 27.91 13.93 -1.13
C ASP A 148 28.34 12.52 -0.70
N PRO A 149 28.50 11.57 -1.64
CA PRO A 149 28.80 10.18 -1.32
C PRO A 149 30.13 10.02 -0.57
N ALA A 150 31.11 10.90 -0.81
CA ALA A 150 32.40 10.87 -0.14
C ALA A 150 32.30 11.04 1.40
N ASP A 151 31.30 11.79 1.89
CA ASP A 151 31.14 12.06 3.32
C ASP A 151 30.44 10.91 4.07
N ILE A 152 29.61 10.15 3.37
CA ILE A 152 28.82 9.04 3.94
C ILE A 152 29.47 7.67 3.73
N SER A 153 30.27 7.46 2.69
CA SER A 153 31.02 6.22 2.44
C SER A 153 31.80 5.68 3.65
N PRO A 154 32.58 6.49 4.41
CA PRO A 154 33.31 5.98 5.57
C PRO A 154 32.37 5.52 6.70
N ILE A 155 31.26 6.23 6.91
CA ILE A 155 30.25 5.89 7.93
C ILE A 155 29.55 4.58 7.55
N LEU A 156 29.19 4.41 6.27
CA LEU A 156 28.53 3.20 5.79
C LEU A 156 29.45 1.98 5.85
N THR A 157 30.74 2.16 5.58
CA THR A 157 31.76 1.10 5.70
C THR A 157 31.99 0.71 7.16
N GLN A 158 32.10 1.70 8.06
CA GLN A 158 32.26 1.47 9.50
C GLN A 158 31.07 0.70 10.09
N ASN A 159 29.85 1.00 9.63
CA ASN A 159 28.63 0.29 10.03
C ASN A 159 28.42 -1.04 9.29
N LYS A 160 29.37 -1.48 8.46
CA LYS A 160 29.31 -2.72 7.66
C LYS A 160 28.09 -2.80 6.74
N ILE A 161 27.60 -1.64 6.30
CA ILE A 161 26.46 -1.53 5.37
C ILE A 161 26.94 -1.73 3.92
N ILE A 162 28.14 -1.26 3.60
CA ILE A 162 28.79 -1.44 2.29
C ILE A 162 30.19 -2.02 2.47
N THR A 163 30.69 -2.73 1.46
CA THR A 163 32.06 -3.27 1.49
C THR A 163 33.08 -2.19 1.15
N PRO A 164 34.33 -2.28 1.64
CA PRO A 164 35.36 -1.28 1.34
C PRO A 164 35.70 -1.17 -0.16
N ARG A 165 35.36 -2.18 -0.97
CA ARG A 165 35.49 -2.12 -2.44
C ARG A 165 34.40 -1.29 -3.10
N GLU A 166 33.23 -1.14 -2.45
CA GLU A 166 32.10 -0.35 -2.95
C GLU A 166 32.16 1.11 -2.49
N ALA A 167 33.00 1.42 -1.49
CA ALA A 167 33.20 2.77 -0.97
C ALA A 167 34.20 3.62 -1.79
N ASP A 168 34.96 3.00 -2.70
CA ASP A 168 36.06 3.59 -3.49
C ASP A 168 35.65 3.89 -4.96
N ILE A 169 34.35 3.80 -5.28
CA ILE A 169 33.76 4.08 -6.61
C ILE A 169 33.12 5.48 -6.59
#